data_AF-A0A6L2PWU5-F1
#
_entry.id   AF-A0A6L2PWU5-F1
#
_cell.length_a   1.000
_cell.length_b   1.000
_cell.length_c   1.000
_cell.angle_alpha   90.00
_cell.angle_beta   90.00
_cell.angle_gamma   90.00
#
_symmetry.space_group_name_H-M   'P 1'
#
loop_
_entity.id
_entity.type
_entity.pdbx_description
1 polymer ?
#
loop_
_entity_poly.entity_id
_entity_poly.type
_entity_poly.pdbx_seq_one_letter_code
_entity_poly.pdbx_strand_id
1 'polypeptide(L)'
;MLYLIFVLLMHSRCPFVSLCLSRKCELNYDGFQDPKDFLIAYEDMLDFLQDERNWVSMEQELSLKGVKAMTFYDVVLDYILMDAFEDLESPPSSVTAVVQNRWLSNGFKETALTTAVWSVLKAKRRMLKFPHGFMSHFYAISEQMSPLLAWGLLGPDLNLKEVCQLFKDQVMGFLLDIFSFKKCHYTNVDELAQDLLNHLKSRVEAVSQKVSIQCNTNVI
;
A
#
# COMPACT_ATOMS: atom_id res chain seq x y z
N MET A 1 -4.19 12.30 15.89
CA MET A 1 -3.87 12.85 14.55
C MET A 1 -3.60 11.75 13.52
N LEU A 2 -2.83 10.70 13.86
CA LEU A 2 -2.66 9.50 13.00
C LEU A 2 -3.96 8.74 12.69
N TYR A 3 -4.87 8.63 13.68
CA TYR A 3 -6.20 8.02 13.49
C TYR A 3 -7.00 8.71 12.38
N LEU A 4 -7.08 10.04 12.36
CA LEU A 4 -7.80 10.78 11.31
C LEU A 4 -7.19 10.56 9.92
N ILE A 5 -5.88 10.32 9.83
CA ILE A 5 -5.16 10.23 8.56
C ILE A 5 -5.20 8.81 7.99
N PHE A 6 -5.13 7.78 8.84
CA PHE A 6 -5.45 6.40 8.44
C PHE A 6 -6.93 6.29 8.03
N VAL A 7 -7.83 6.90 8.80
CA VAL A 7 -9.26 7.00 8.46
C VAL A 7 -9.47 7.77 7.15
N LEU A 8 -8.73 8.84 6.85
CA LEU A 8 -8.84 9.57 5.56
C LEU A 8 -8.26 8.81 4.36
N LEU A 9 -7.18 8.04 4.55
CA LEU A 9 -6.58 7.23 3.49
C LEU A 9 -7.27 5.89 3.27
N MET A 10 -8.09 5.42 4.20
CA MET A 10 -8.64 4.06 4.14
C MET A 10 -10.15 4.00 4.42
N HIS A 11 -10.83 5.13 4.67
CA HIS A 11 -12.29 5.19 4.46
C HIS A 11 -12.61 4.85 3.01
N SER A 12 -13.84 4.39 2.81
CA SER A 12 -14.54 3.84 1.62
C SER A 12 -14.43 4.60 0.28
N ARG A 13 -13.52 5.56 0.15
CA ARG A 13 -13.19 6.31 -1.08
C ARG A 13 -11.69 6.34 -1.41
N CYS A 14 -10.85 5.56 -0.73
CA CYS A 14 -9.46 5.40 -1.17
C CYS A 14 -9.45 4.63 -2.51
N PRO A 15 -8.87 5.19 -3.59
CA PRO A 15 -8.80 4.50 -4.89
C PRO A 15 -8.01 3.21 -4.81
N PHE A 16 -7.11 3.07 -3.83
CA PHE A 16 -6.28 1.88 -3.65
C PHE A 16 -7.04 0.72 -2.99
N VAL A 17 -7.78 1.01 -1.92
CA VAL A 17 -8.71 0.05 -1.30
C VAL A 17 -9.88 -0.23 -2.24
N SER A 18 -10.38 0.78 -2.96
CA SER A 18 -11.40 0.61 -4.00
C SER A 18 -10.87 -0.17 -5.21
N LEU A 19 -9.60 -0.03 -5.61
CA LEU A 19 -8.96 -0.84 -6.66
C LEU A 19 -8.84 -2.30 -6.23
N CYS A 20 -8.40 -2.54 -4.99
CA CYS A 20 -8.23 -3.89 -4.47
C CYS A 20 -9.57 -4.58 -4.14
N LEU A 21 -10.57 -3.82 -3.67
CA LEU A 21 -11.94 -4.32 -3.43
C LEU A 21 -12.76 -4.44 -4.74
N SER A 22 -12.65 -3.49 -5.68
CA SER A 22 -13.40 -3.56 -6.96
C SER A 22 -12.89 -4.68 -7.86
N ARG A 23 -11.57 -4.93 -7.92
CA ARG A 23 -11.04 -6.09 -8.66
C ARG A 23 -11.35 -7.43 -8.01
N LYS A 24 -11.71 -7.46 -6.72
CA LYS A 24 -12.21 -8.66 -6.04
C LYS A 24 -13.55 -9.14 -6.59
N CYS A 25 -14.33 -8.24 -7.21
CA CYS A 25 -15.59 -8.56 -7.87
C CYS A 25 -15.43 -8.89 -9.36
N GLU A 26 -14.37 -8.42 -10.03
CA GLU A 26 -14.18 -8.62 -11.48
C GLU A 26 -13.30 -9.81 -11.84
N LEU A 27 -12.32 -10.13 -11.00
CA LEU A 27 -11.53 -11.33 -11.17
C LEU A 27 -12.25 -12.47 -10.44
N ASN A 28 -13.03 -13.24 -11.20
CA ASN A 28 -13.41 -14.62 -10.88
C ASN A 28 -12.14 -15.52 -10.86
N TYR A 29 -11.10 -15.09 -10.14
CA TYR A 29 -9.86 -15.81 -9.92
C TYR A 29 -9.97 -16.42 -8.53
N ASP A 30 -10.10 -17.74 -8.49
CA ASP A 30 -10.19 -18.61 -7.32
C ASP A 30 -8.97 -18.55 -6.35
N GLY A 31 -8.09 -17.54 -6.46
CA GLY A 31 -6.82 -17.46 -5.75
C GLY A 31 -6.77 -16.49 -4.56
N PHE A 32 -7.72 -15.54 -4.43
CA PHE A 32 -7.67 -14.54 -3.36
C PHE A 32 -8.73 -14.76 -2.28
N GLN A 33 -8.27 -14.93 -1.03
CA GLN A 33 -9.10 -15.09 0.16
C GLN A 33 -10.09 -13.91 0.31
N ASP A 34 -11.28 -14.21 0.83
CA ASP A 34 -12.41 -13.32 1.17
C ASP A 34 -11.95 -11.92 1.68
N PRO A 35 -12.57 -10.78 1.28
CA PRO A 35 -12.20 -9.45 1.81
C PRO A 35 -12.31 -9.33 3.33
N LYS A 36 -13.00 -10.27 3.97
CA LYS A 36 -13.06 -10.36 5.43
C LYS A 36 -11.70 -10.31 6.10
N ASP A 37 -10.70 -11.05 5.64
CA ASP A 37 -9.41 -11.09 6.35
C ASP A 37 -8.67 -9.75 6.29
N PHE A 38 -8.77 -9.04 5.16
CA PHE A 38 -8.27 -7.67 5.04
C PHE A 38 -9.04 -6.71 5.94
N LEU A 39 -10.38 -6.79 5.94
CA LEU A 39 -11.23 -5.91 6.75
C LEU A 39 -10.99 -6.12 8.24
N ILE A 40 -10.86 -7.37 8.69
CA ILE A 40 -10.55 -7.70 10.10
C ILE A 40 -9.18 -7.10 10.47
N ALA A 41 -8.14 -7.37 9.69
CA ALA A 41 -6.80 -6.83 9.97
C ALA A 41 -6.77 -5.28 9.96
N TYR A 42 -7.59 -4.67 9.11
CA TYR A 42 -7.73 -3.22 9.02
C TYR A 42 -8.43 -2.63 10.25
N GLU A 43 -9.55 -3.21 10.68
CA GLU A 43 -10.26 -2.77 11.90
C GLU A 43 -9.38 -2.97 13.15
N ASP A 44 -8.69 -4.11 13.26
CA ASP A 44 -7.76 -4.39 14.37
C ASP A 44 -6.65 -3.33 14.45
N MET A 45 -6.15 -2.86 13.31
CA MET A 45 -5.17 -1.78 13.23
C MET A 45 -5.77 -0.44 13.68
N LEU A 46 -7.00 -0.13 13.28
CA LEU A 46 -7.68 1.09 13.71
C LEU A 46 -7.91 1.11 15.21
N ASP A 47 -8.36 -0.01 15.79
CA ASP A 47 -8.55 -0.15 17.23
C ASP A 47 -7.22 0.02 17.98
N PHE A 48 -6.14 -0.58 17.48
CA PHE A 48 -4.80 -0.41 18.04
C PHE A 48 -4.34 1.05 18.03
N LEU A 49 -4.57 1.79 16.94
CA LEU A 49 -4.16 3.19 16.79
C LEU A 49 -4.98 4.16 17.64
N GLN A 50 -6.25 3.83 17.93
CA GLN A 50 -7.13 4.64 18.76
C GLN A 50 -6.76 4.60 20.25
N ASP A 51 -6.14 3.53 20.70
CA ASP A 51 -5.74 3.38 22.09
C ASP A 51 -4.42 4.12 22.38
N GLU A 52 -4.53 5.26 23.07
CA GLU A 52 -3.39 6.11 23.45
C GLU A 52 -2.33 5.37 24.27
N ARG A 53 -2.70 4.29 24.96
CA ARG A 53 -1.76 3.46 25.74
C ARG A 53 -0.70 2.81 24.84
N ASN A 54 -1.00 2.61 23.55
CA ASN A 54 -0.09 2.00 22.59
C ASN A 54 0.91 3.00 22.00
N TRP A 55 0.68 4.31 22.13
CA TRP A 55 1.45 5.34 21.42
C TRP A 55 2.92 5.37 21.82
N VAL A 56 3.23 5.22 23.12
CA VAL A 56 4.61 5.21 23.61
C VAL A 56 5.38 4.01 23.06
N SER A 57 4.77 2.82 23.07
CA SER A 57 5.39 1.62 22.50
C SER A 57 5.53 1.71 20.98
N MET A 58 4.55 2.30 20.29
CA MET A 58 4.58 2.50 18.84
C MET A 58 5.69 3.47 18.43
N GLU A 59 5.87 4.57 19.16
CA GLU A 59 6.96 5.53 18.91
C GLU A 59 8.33 4.87 19.10
N GLN A 60 8.49 4.10 20.16
CA GLN A 60 9.71 3.32 20.40
C GLN A 60 9.95 2.29 19.31
N GLU A 61 8.91 1.59 18.86
CA GLU A 61 9.02 0.61 17.78
C GLU A 61 9.43 1.26 16.45
N LEU A 62 8.77 2.35 16.06
CA LEU A 62 9.01 3.06 14.81
C LEU A 62 10.37 3.78 14.79
N SER A 63 10.80 4.35 15.92
CA SER A 63 12.13 4.98 16.02
C SER A 63 13.27 3.97 15.84
N LEU A 64 13.11 2.73 16.32
CA LEU A 64 14.07 1.64 16.04
C LEU A 64 14.14 1.26 14.56
N LYS A 65 13.11 1.63 13.77
CA LYS A 65 13.06 1.47 12.32
C LYS A 65 13.51 2.72 11.56
N GLY A 66 13.96 3.76 12.27
CA GLY A 66 14.48 4.99 11.67
C GLY A 66 13.43 6.09 11.45
N VAL A 67 12.16 5.84 11.77
CA VAL A 67 11.07 6.82 11.64
C VAL A 67 11.30 7.98 12.61
N LYS A 68 11.28 9.21 12.10
CA LYS A 68 11.65 10.42 12.86
C LYS A 68 10.54 10.93 13.76
N ALA A 69 9.32 10.99 13.24
CA ALA A 69 8.15 11.34 14.02
C ALA A 69 6.97 10.44 13.65
N MET A 70 6.04 10.29 14.58
CA MET A 70 4.77 9.58 14.37
C MET A 70 3.78 10.43 13.55
N THR A 71 4.24 10.94 12.41
CA THR A 71 3.43 11.71 11.46
C THR A 71 3.01 10.83 10.29
N PHE A 72 1.98 11.28 9.59
CA PHE A 72 1.56 10.63 8.36
C PHE A 72 2.68 10.55 7.31
N TYR A 73 3.42 11.63 7.14
CA TYR A 73 4.48 11.74 6.14
C TYR A 73 5.60 10.75 6.44
N ASP A 74 6.10 10.72 7.68
CA ASP A 74 7.23 9.86 8.05
C ASP A 74 6.82 8.38 8.11
N VAL A 75 5.61 8.06 8.62
CA VAL A 75 5.18 6.66 8.78
C VAL A 75 4.63 6.09 7.48
N VAL A 76 3.67 6.77 6.85
CA VAL A 76 2.95 6.18 5.71
C VAL A 76 3.67 6.48 4.40
N LEU A 77 4.06 7.72 4.16
CA LEU A 77 4.66 8.05 2.87
C LEU A 77 6.11 7.57 2.80
N ASP A 78 6.94 7.98 3.76
CA ASP A 78 8.36 7.66 3.76
C ASP A 78 8.59 6.19 4.16
N TYR A 79 8.24 5.81 5.39
CA TYR A 79 8.57 4.47 5.87
C TYR A 79 7.81 3.33 5.17
N ILE A 80 6.52 3.49 4.85
CA ILE A 80 5.73 2.40 4.22
C ILE A 80 5.81 2.45 2.69
N LEU A 81 5.40 3.56 2.07
CA LEU A 81 5.24 3.59 0.61
C LEU A 81 6.57 3.67 -0.12
N MET A 82 7.53 4.48 0.33
CA MET A 82 8.83 4.57 -0.34
C MET A 82 9.63 3.27 -0.19
N ASP A 83 9.70 2.69 1.01
CA ASP A 83 10.36 1.38 1.26
C ASP A 83 9.75 0.28 0.36
N ALA A 84 8.42 0.23 0.27
CA ALA A 84 7.74 -0.72 -0.60
C ALA A 84 8.08 -0.53 -2.08
N PHE A 85 8.14 0.71 -2.58
CA PHE A 85 8.49 0.95 -3.98
C PHE A 85 9.96 0.64 -4.30
N GLU A 86 10.88 0.86 -3.36
CA GLU A 86 12.29 0.49 -3.49
C GLU A 86 12.47 -1.04 -3.54
N ASP A 87 11.78 -1.77 -2.65
CA ASP A 87 11.72 -3.23 -2.64
C ASP A 87 11.19 -3.78 -3.97
N LEU A 88 10.22 -3.09 -4.59
CA LEU A 88 9.60 -3.47 -5.85
C LEU A 88 10.46 -3.14 -7.09
N GLU A 89 11.34 -2.14 -7.03
CA GLU A 89 12.31 -1.83 -8.10
C GLU A 89 13.46 -2.83 -8.15
N SER A 90 13.78 -3.45 -7.01
CA SER A 90 14.93 -4.35 -6.86
C SER A 90 14.55 -5.72 -6.29
N PRO A 91 13.60 -6.45 -6.93
CA PRO A 91 13.11 -7.71 -6.39
C PRO A 91 14.22 -8.77 -6.31
N PRO A 92 14.18 -9.68 -5.31
CA PRO A 92 15.15 -10.76 -5.19
C PRO A 92 15.24 -11.60 -6.47
N SER A 93 16.46 -12.02 -6.84
CA SER A 93 16.71 -12.79 -8.07
C SER A 93 15.87 -14.07 -8.18
N SER A 94 15.57 -14.72 -7.04
CA SER A 94 14.70 -15.88 -6.96
C SER A 94 13.26 -15.58 -7.36
N VAL A 95 12.73 -14.41 -7.00
CA VAL A 95 11.38 -13.95 -7.40
C VAL A 95 11.39 -13.66 -8.90
N THR A 96 12.36 -12.89 -9.37
CA THR A 96 12.50 -12.50 -10.78
C THR A 96 12.61 -13.73 -11.69
N ALA A 97 13.39 -14.74 -11.29
CA ALA A 97 13.57 -15.97 -12.05
C ALA A 97 12.27 -16.75 -12.25
N VAL A 98 11.38 -16.79 -11.24
CA VAL A 98 10.09 -17.48 -11.33
C VAL A 98 9.10 -16.68 -12.18
N VAL A 99 8.97 -15.39 -11.90
CA VAL A 99 7.98 -14.53 -12.56
C VAL A 99 8.27 -14.35 -14.06
N GLN A 100 9.55 -14.24 -14.42
CA GLN A 100 9.98 -14.08 -15.82
C GLN A 100 10.07 -15.42 -16.60
N ASN A 101 9.86 -16.56 -15.95
CA ASN A 101 9.95 -17.86 -16.62
C ASN A 101 8.76 -18.07 -17.57
N ARG A 102 9.01 -18.05 -18.88
CA ARG A 102 7.97 -18.23 -19.91
C ARG A 102 7.30 -19.62 -19.91
N TRP A 103 7.93 -20.62 -19.28
CA TRP A 103 7.47 -22.00 -19.25
C TRP A 103 6.54 -22.30 -18.07
N LEU A 104 6.43 -21.39 -17.10
CA LEU A 104 5.55 -21.53 -15.93
C LEU A 104 4.20 -20.89 -16.19
N SER A 105 3.13 -21.54 -15.72
CA SER A 105 1.78 -20.98 -15.79
C SER A 105 1.64 -19.74 -14.89
N ASN A 106 0.72 -18.83 -15.24
CA ASN A 106 0.48 -17.64 -14.44
C ASN A 106 0.03 -17.99 -13.01
N GLY A 107 -0.88 -18.97 -12.85
CA GLY A 107 -1.30 -19.42 -11.51
C GLY A 107 -0.15 -19.98 -10.66
N PHE A 108 0.83 -20.67 -11.28
CA PHE A 108 2.03 -21.10 -10.56
C PHE A 108 2.88 -19.92 -10.11
N LYS A 109 3.11 -18.95 -11.00
CA LYS A 109 3.90 -17.75 -10.67
C LYS A 109 3.25 -16.94 -9.55
N GLU A 110 1.94 -16.78 -9.59
CA GLU A 110 1.14 -16.06 -8.59
C GLU A 110 1.22 -16.76 -7.23
N THR A 111 1.04 -18.07 -7.20
CA THR A 111 1.17 -18.88 -5.98
C THR A 111 2.57 -18.79 -5.40
N ALA A 112 3.60 -18.89 -6.25
CA ALA A 112 4.99 -18.78 -5.82
C ALA A 112 5.32 -17.40 -5.26
N LEU A 113 4.82 -16.34 -5.89
CA LEU A 113 5.01 -14.97 -5.43
C LEU A 113 4.30 -14.72 -4.09
N THR A 114 3.05 -15.15 -3.98
CA THR A 114 2.27 -15.08 -2.74
C THR A 114 2.99 -15.83 -1.60
N THR A 115 3.50 -17.02 -1.88
CA THR A 115 4.24 -17.83 -0.90
C THR A 115 5.55 -17.16 -0.49
N ALA A 116 6.26 -16.52 -1.42
CA ALA A 116 7.48 -15.79 -1.14
C ALA A 116 7.21 -14.58 -0.23
N VAL A 117 6.20 -13.77 -0.56
CA VAL A 117 5.77 -12.62 0.25
C VAL A 117 5.38 -13.08 1.65
N TRP A 118 4.57 -14.14 1.76
CA TRP A 118 4.13 -14.67 3.05
C TRP A 118 5.30 -15.19 3.89
N SER A 119 6.27 -15.86 3.27
CA SER A 119 7.48 -16.34 3.95
C SER A 119 8.31 -15.20 4.54
N VAL A 120 8.45 -14.11 3.79
CA VAL A 120 9.15 -12.89 4.25
C VAL A 120 8.40 -12.23 5.40
N LEU A 121 7.09 -12.03 5.28
CA LEU A 121 6.28 -11.40 6.33
C LEU A 121 6.28 -12.23 7.61
N LYS A 122 6.15 -13.56 7.48
CA LYS A 122 6.25 -14.49 8.62
C LYS A 122 7.61 -14.45 9.30
N ALA A 123 8.70 -14.34 8.53
CA ALA A 123 10.04 -14.17 9.07
C ALA A 123 10.19 -12.82 9.78
N LYS A 124 9.77 -11.71 9.17
CA LYS A 124 9.78 -10.37 9.78
C LYS A 124 8.97 -10.36 11.09
N ARG A 125 7.79 -10.98 11.13
CA ARG A 125 6.92 -11.07 12.32
C ARG A 125 7.60 -11.79 13.48
N ARG A 126 8.36 -12.87 13.22
CA ARG A 126 9.12 -13.62 14.26
C ARG A 126 10.24 -12.80 14.90
N MET A 127 10.74 -11.78 14.22
CA MET A 127 11.82 -10.93 14.71
C MET A 127 11.31 -9.63 15.35
N LEU A 128 9.99 -9.46 15.52
CA LEU A 128 9.43 -8.27 16.14
C LEU A 128 9.77 -8.23 17.62
N LYS A 129 10.35 -7.11 18.04
CA LYS A 129 10.55 -6.80 19.47
C LYS A 129 9.22 -6.59 20.18
N PHE A 130 8.20 -6.11 19.47
CA PHE A 130 6.85 -5.87 19.96
C PHE A 130 5.87 -6.79 19.20
N PRO A 131 5.56 -7.99 19.72
CA PRO A 131 4.72 -8.99 19.02
C PRO A 131 3.28 -8.52 18.74
N HIS A 132 2.80 -7.55 19.50
CA HIS A 132 1.49 -6.90 19.35
C HIS A 132 1.64 -5.39 19.08
N GLY A 133 2.79 -4.98 18.52
CA GLY A 133 3.06 -3.59 18.16
C GLY A 133 2.48 -3.22 16.79
N PHE A 134 2.74 -1.98 16.39
CA PHE A 134 2.32 -1.43 15.10
C PHE A 134 2.71 -2.32 13.93
N MET A 135 3.94 -2.87 13.94
CA MET A 135 4.41 -3.70 12.84
C MET A 135 3.67 -5.03 12.74
N SER A 136 3.16 -5.55 13.85
CA SER A 136 2.39 -6.79 13.86
C SER A 136 1.06 -6.61 13.14
N HIS A 137 0.34 -5.54 13.47
CA HIS A 137 -0.90 -5.13 12.80
C HIS A 137 -0.65 -4.74 11.34
N PHE A 138 0.41 -3.97 11.06
CA PHE A 138 0.79 -3.60 9.70
C PHE A 138 1.06 -4.86 8.83
N TYR A 139 1.81 -5.84 9.34
CA TYR A 139 2.07 -7.08 8.61
C TYR A 139 0.81 -7.91 8.38
N ALA A 140 -0.19 -7.86 9.26
CA ALA A 140 -1.48 -8.51 9.01
C ALA A 140 -2.21 -7.91 7.80
N ILE A 141 -2.17 -6.57 7.65
CA ILE A 141 -2.69 -5.89 6.46
C ILE A 141 -1.82 -6.23 5.23
N SER A 142 -0.49 -6.20 5.36
CA SER A 142 0.44 -6.50 4.26
C SER A 142 0.28 -7.92 3.72
N GLU A 143 -0.05 -8.90 4.56
CA GLU A 143 -0.30 -10.29 4.13
C GLU A 143 -1.41 -10.37 3.06
N GLN A 144 -2.37 -9.45 3.10
CA GLN A 144 -3.49 -9.41 2.16
C GLN A 144 -3.18 -8.57 0.91
N MET A 145 -2.40 -7.50 1.05
CA MET A 145 -2.21 -6.49 0.00
C MET A 145 -0.91 -6.65 -0.79
N SER A 146 0.18 -7.04 -0.12
CA SER A 146 1.50 -7.14 -0.75
C SER A 146 1.58 -8.17 -1.88
N PRO A 147 0.93 -9.36 -1.81
CA PRO A 147 0.90 -10.29 -2.93
C PRO A 147 0.27 -9.70 -4.19
N LEU A 148 -0.82 -8.94 -4.04
CA LEU A 148 -1.51 -8.30 -5.16
C LEU A 148 -0.65 -7.23 -5.81
N LEU A 149 0.03 -6.40 -5.01
CA LEU A 149 0.94 -5.37 -5.53
C LEU A 149 2.14 -5.98 -6.23
N ALA A 150 2.74 -7.01 -5.63
CA ALA A 150 3.86 -7.71 -6.22
C ALA A 150 3.43 -8.36 -7.55
N TRP A 151 2.25 -8.99 -7.59
CA TRP A 151 1.71 -9.58 -8.80
C TRP A 151 1.42 -8.52 -9.86
N GLY A 152 0.85 -7.39 -9.47
CA GLY A 152 0.55 -6.31 -10.39
C GLY A 152 1.80 -5.68 -11.00
N LEU A 153 2.86 -5.48 -10.22
CA LEU A 153 4.07 -4.82 -10.71
C LEU A 153 5.04 -5.76 -11.43
N LEU A 154 5.17 -7.00 -10.94
CA LEU A 154 6.14 -7.97 -11.45
C LEU A 154 5.51 -8.96 -12.44
N GLY A 155 4.23 -9.26 -12.27
CA GLY A 155 3.52 -10.29 -13.02
C GLY A 155 3.35 -9.96 -14.51
N PRO A 156 2.87 -10.94 -15.29
CA PRO A 156 2.73 -10.80 -16.74
C PRO A 156 1.47 -10.04 -17.18
N ASP A 157 0.54 -9.71 -16.27
CA ASP A 157 -0.67 -8.95 -16.58
C ASP A 157 -0.34 -7.47 -16.85
N LEU A 158 -0.33 -7.10 -18.13
CA LEU A 158 -0.02 -5.75 -18.58
C LEU A 158 -1.04 -4.71 -18.07
N ASN A 159 -2.31 -5.06 -17.97
CA ASN A 159 -3.36 -4.12 -17.52
C ASN A 159 -3.18 -3.81 -16.04
N LEU A 160 -2.96 -4.84 -15.23
CA LEU A 160 -2.70 -4.67 -13.80
C LEU A 160 -1.39 -3.89 -13.58
N LYS A 161 -0.36 -4.20 -14.37
CA LYS A 161 0.92 -3.48 -14.34
C LYS A 161 0.78 -2.00 -14.66
N GLU A 162 0.01 -1.63 -15.68
CA GLU A 162 -0.25 -0.23 -15.99
C GLU A 162 -0.91 0.51 -14.82
N VAL A 163 -1.87 -0.11 -14.14
CA VAL A 163 -2.54 0.52 -13.00
C VAL A 163 -1.60 0.67 -11.81
N CYS A 164 -0.84 -0.37 -11.48
CA CYS A 164 0.10 -0.31 -10.37
C CYS A 164 1.23 0.68 -10.65
N GLN A 165 1.70 0.78 -11.91
CA GLN A 165 2.68 1.80 -12.31
C GLN A 165 2.09 3.21 -12.22
N LEU A 166 0.86 3.42 -12.70
CA LEU A 166 0.19 4.71 -12.57
C LEU A 166 0.06 5.10 -11.09
N PHE A 167 -0.37 4.18 -10.23
CA PHE A 167 -0.47 4.42 -8.79
C PHE A 167 0.87 4.87 -8.22
N LYS A 168 1.95 4.15 -8.52
CA LYS A 168 3.31 4.53 -8.11
C LYS A 168 3.68 5.93 -8.60
N ASP A 169 3.45 6.22 -9.88
CA ASP A 169 3.76 7.53 -10.46
C ASP A 169 2.95 8.66 -9.81
N GLN A 170 1.68 8.43 -9.45
CA GLN A 170 0.87 9.42 -8.74
C GLN A 170 1.37 9.66 -7.31
N VAL A 171 1.81 8.61 -6.59
CA VAL A 171 2.38 8.76 -5.24
C VAL A 171 3.73 9.50 -5.30
N MET A 172 4.62 9.11 -6.21
CA MET A 172 5.91 9.78 -6.41
C MET A 172 5.71 11.25 -6.85
N GLY A 173 4.75 11.50 -7.75
CA GLY A 173 4.38 12.85 -8.17
C GLY A 173 3.83 13.68 -7.01
N PHE A 174 3.02 13.10 -6.12
CA PHE A 174 2.55 13.76 -4.92
C PHE A 174 3.72 14.16 -4.01
N LEU A 175 4.65 13.23 -3.74
CA LEU A 175 5.83 13.50 -2.93
C LEU A 175 6.69 14.62 -3.48
N LEU A 176 6.89 14.68 -4.80
CA LEU A 176 7.62 15.79 -5.43
C LEU A 176 6.87 17.12 -5.31
N ASP A 177 5.54 17.10 -5.39
CA ASP A 177 4.71 18.29 -5.41
C ASP A 177 4.62 18.95 -4.01
N ILE A 178 4.51 18.15 -2.95
CA ILE A 178 4.43 18.65 -1.57
C ILE A 178 5.71 19.32 -1.07
N PHE A 179 6.84 19.14 -1.78
CA PHE A 179 8.12 19.81 -1.50
C PHE A 179 8.46 20.92 -2.50
N SER A 180 7.57 21.22 -3.45
CA SER A 180 7.82 22.21 -4.49
C SER A 180 7.34 23.60 -4.07
N PHE A 181 8.27 24.56 -3.95
CA PHE A 181 7.95 25.99 -3.74
C PHE A 181 7.15 26.62 -4.87
N LYS A 182 7.02 25.95 -6.03
CA LYS A 182 6.20 26.41 -7.14
C LYS A 182 4.75 25.90 -7.08
N LYS A 183 4.51 24.85 -6.29
CA LYS A 183 3.21 24.14 -6.24
C LYS A 183 2.56 24.19 -4.86
N CYS A 184 3.31 24.55 -3.83
CA CYS A 184 2.82 24.68 -2.47
C CYS A 184 3.20 26.04 -1.88
N HIS A 185 2.26 26.66 -1.19
CA HIS A 185 2.43 27.90 -0.45
C HIS A 185 2.80 27.57 1.00
N TYR A 186 4.04 27.89 1.39
CA TYR A 186 4.57 27.66 2.74
C TYR A 186 4.47 28.91 3.64
N THR A 187 3.59 29.83 3.27
CA THR A 187 3.30 31.10 3.95
C THR A 187 2.66 30.87 5.32
N ASN A 188 1.70 29.96 5.40
CA ASN A 188 1.06 29.53 6.64
C ASN A 188 0.55 28.08 6.53
N VAL A 189 0.15 27.52 7.66
CA VAL A 189 -0.27 26.11 7.76
C VAL A 189 -1.56 25.83 6.98
N ASP A 190 -2.51 26.77 6.97
CA ASP A 190 -3.82 26.57 6.34
C ASP A 190 -3.69 26.53 4.81
N GLU A 191 -2.90 27.44 4.22
CA GLU A 191 -2.60 27.46 2.79
C GLU A 191 -1.87 26.19 2.35
N LEU A 192 -0.85 25.76 3.11
CA LEU A 192 -0.12 24.53 2.83
C LEU A 192 -1.03 23.30 2.92
N ALA A 193 -1.89 23.22 3.93
CA ALA A 193 -2.84 22.12 4.09
C ALA A 193 -3.83 22.05 2.92
N GLN A 194 -4.30 23.21 2.44
CA GLN A 194 -5.20 23.28 1.29
C GLN A 194 -4.51 22.84 0.00
N ASP A 195 -3.27 23.25 -0.23
CA ASP A 195 -2.49 22.82 -1.39
C ASP A 195 -2.24 21.30 -1.38
N LEU A 196 -1.80 20.75 -0.26
CA LEU A 196 -1.62 19.31 -0.06
C LEU A 196 -2.91 18.53 -0.31
N LEU A 197 -4.04 19.01 0.20
CA LEU A 197 -5.34 18.37 -0.02
C LEU A 197 -5.75 18.42 -1.50
N ASN A 198 -5.50 19.53 -2.19
CA ASN A 198 -5.79 19.68 -3.62
C ASN A 198 -4.93 18.73 -4.46
N HIS A 199 -3.63 18.65 -4.16
CA HIS A 199 -2.73 17.68 -4.80
C HIS A 199 -3.23 16.26 -4.57
N LEU A 200 -3.52 15.87 -3.32
CA LEU A 200 -3.99 14.52 -3.01
C LEU A 200 -5.29 14.16 -3.74
N LYS A 201 -6.29 15.06 -3.74
CA LYS A 201 -7.56 14.86 -4.46
C LYS A 201 -7.35 14.65 -5.96
N SER A 202 -6.54 15.49 -6.58
CA SER A 202 -6.24 15.38 -8.03
C SER A 202 -5.60 14.03 -8.37
N ARG A 203 -4.66 13.55 -7.53
CA ARG A 203 -4.01 12.25 -7.70
C ARG A 203 -5.00 11.09 -7.54
N VAL A 204 -5.84 11.17 -6.50
CA VAL A 204 -6.90 10.20 -6.21
C VAL A 204 -7.89 10.08 -7.37
N GLU A 205 -8.30 11.21 -7.95
CA GLU A 205 -9.19 11.25 -9.12
C GLU A 205 -8.53 10.63 -10.35
N ALA A 206 -7.26 10.95 -10.62
CA ALA A 206 -6.50 10.39 -11.74
C ALA A 206 -6.38 8.86 -11.68
N VAL A 207 -6.08 8.31 -10.49
CA VAL A 207 -6.07 6.86 -10.28
C VAL A 207 -7.47 6.30 -10.48
N SER A 208 -8.48 6.88 -9.82
CA SER A 208 -9.86 6.38 -9.88
C SER A 208 -10.40 6.29 -11.30
N GLN A 209 -10.18 7.32 -12.13
CA GLN A 209 -10.62 7.33 -13.53
C GLN A 209 -10.01 6.18 -14.34
N LYS A 210 -8.70 5.92 -14.21
CA LYS A 210 -8.04 4.83 -14.94
C LYS A 210 -8.57 3.46 -14.50
N VAL A 211 -8.81 3.29 -13.20
CA VAL A 211 -9.40 2.06 -12.65
C VAL A 211 -10.80 1.84 -13.22
N SER A 212 -11.67 2.86 -13.18
CA SER A 212 -13.05 2.77 -13.71
C SER A 212 -13.11 2.53 -15.22
N ILE A 213 -12.19 3.11 -16.00
CA ILE A 213 -12.13 2.87 -17.46
C ILE A 213 -11.79 1.41 -17.75
N GLN A 214 -10.86 0.80 -17.01
CA GLN A 214 -10.47 -0.59 -17.24
C GLN A 214 -11.54 -1.61 -16.82
N CYS A 215 -12.32 -1.31 -15.77
CA CYS A 215 -13.49 -2.10 -15.38
C CYS A 215 -14.51 -2.21 -16.53
N ASN A 216 -14.74 -1.13 -17.28
CA ASN A 216 -15.71 -1.12 -18.38
C ASN A 216 -15.22 -1.82 -19.66
N THR A 217 -13.90 -1.91 -19.88
CA THR A 217 -13.36 -2.56 -21.10
C THR A 217 -13.33 -4.09 -20.99
N ASN A 218 -13.43 -4.67 -19.79
CA ASN A 218 -13.48 -6.12 -19.56
C ASN A 218 -14.90 -6.72 -19.62
N VAL A 219 -15.91 -5.92 -20.03
CA VAL A 219 -17.33 -6.33 -20.14
C VAL A 219 -17.77 -6.47 -21.61
N ILE A 220 -16.83 -6.55 -22.57
CA ILE A 220 -17.14 -6.80 -24.00
C ILE A 220 -16.38 -8.02 -24.50
#